data_AF-A0A5K1FID2-F1
#
_entry.id   AF-A0A5K1FID2-F1
#
_cell.length_a   1.000
_cell.length_b   1.000
_cell.length_c   1.000
_cell.angle_alpha   90.00
_cell.angle_beta   90.00
_cell.angle_gamma   90.00
#
_symmetry.space_group_name_H-M   'P 1'
#
loop_
_entity.id
_entity.type
_entity.pdbx_description
1 polymer ?
#
loop_
_entity_poly.entity_id
_entity_poly.type
_entity_poly.pdbx_seq_one_letter_code
_entity_poly.pdbx_strand_id
1 'polypeptide(L)' 'ILAMDINRENYQLGLPVIQKAGVAHKIDFREGPALPLLDQLIED' A
#
# COMPACT_ATOMS: atom_id res chain seq x y z
N ILE A 1 1.58 -8.32 -2.72
CA ILE A 1 2.21 -7.05 -3.17
C ILE A 1 2.22 -6.14 -1.97
N LEU A 2 3.38 -5.67 -1.53
CA LEU A 2 3.48 -4.60 -0.55
C LEU A 2 3.53 -3.28 -1.32
N ALA A 3 2.55 -2.40 -1.09
CA ALA A 3 2.48 -1.07 -1.68
C ALA A 3 2.71 -0.02 -0.59
N MET A 4 3.59 0.93 -0.85
CA MET A 4 3.94 2.00 0.10
C MET A 4 3.81 3.35 -0.61
N ASP A 5 3.11 4.29 0.01
CA ASP A 5 2.98 5.66 -0.48
C ASP A 5 2.82 6.61 0.72
N ILE A 6 3.26 7.86 0.56
CA ILE A 6 3.12 8.90 1.57
C ILE A 6 1.70 9.48 1.64
N ASN A 7 0.86 9.23 0.63
CA ASN A 7 -0.50 9.78 0.54
C ASN A 7 -1.53 8.68 0.27
N ARG A 8 -2.35 8.38 1.28
CA ARG A 8 -3.46 7.41 1.15
C ARG A 8 -4.59 7.87 0.23
N GLU A 9 -4.87 9.16 0.13
CA GLU A 9 -5.99 9.67 -0.68
C GLU A 9 -5.80 9.29 -2.15
N ASN A 10 -4.57 9.38 -2.67
CA ASN A 10 -4.24 8.97 -4.03
C ASN A 10 -4.49 7.47 -4.27
N TYR A 11 -4.14 6.63 -3.30
CA TYR A 11 -4.44 5.19 -3.37
C TYR A 11 -5.96 4.93 -3.37
N GLN A 12 -6.70 5.63 -2.52
CA GLN A 12 -8.16 5.50 -2.41
C GLN A 12 -8.89 5.94 -3.67
N LEU A 13 -8.38 6.93 -4.42
CA LEU A 13 -8.95 7.32 -5.71
C LEU A 13 -8.93 6.15 -6.73
N GLY A 14 -7.86 5.35 -6.74
CA GLY A 14 -7.73 4.19 -7.64
C GLY A 14 -8.34 2.89 -7.11
N LEU A 15 -8.55 2.79 -5.80
CA LEU A 15 -9.01 1.58 -5.13
C LEU A 15 -10.30 0.97 -5.72
N PRO A 16 -11.34 1.75 -6.11
CA PRO A 16 -12.55 1.19 -6.72
C PRO A 16 -12.26 0.41 -8.02
N VAL A 17 -11.29 0.85 -8.81
CA VAL A 17 -10.89 0.17 -10.05
C VAL A 17 -10.19 -1.16 -9.74
N ILE A 18 -9.30 -1.15 -8.74
CA ILE A 18 -8.59 -2.35 -8.27
C ILE A 18 -9.57 -3.38 -7.67
N GLN A 19 -10.55 -2.90 -6.89
CA GLN A 19 -11.63 -3.74 -6.34
C GLN A 19 -12.50 -4.33 -7.44
N LYS A 20 -12.88 -3.53 -8.45
CA LYS A 20 -13.64 -4.00 -9.62
C LYS A 20 -12.88 -5.08 -10.41
N ALA A 21 -11.55 -4.98 -10.47
CA ALA A 21 -10.70 -6.00 -11.09
C ALA A 21 -10.55 -7.27 -10.23
N GLY A 22 -11.08 -7.29 -9.00
CA GLY A 22 -11.06 -8.46 -8.11
C GLY A 22 -9.69 -8.80 -7.51
N VAL A 23 -8.71 -7.89 -7.60
CA VAL A 23 -7.32 -8.15 -7.18
C VAL A 23 -6.88 -7.37 -5.93
N ALA A 24 -7.78 -6.60 -5.31
CA ALA A 24 -7.46 -5.79 -4.13
C ALA A 24 -6.87 -6.61 -2.96
N HIS A 25 -7.30 -7.86 -2.80
CA HIS A 25 -6.81 -8.77 -1.75
C HIS A 25 -5.32 -9.15 -1.89
N LYS A 26 -4.68 -8.83 -3.03
CA LYS A 26 -3.25 -9.09 -3.26
C LYS A 26 -2.37 -7.96 -2.72
N ILE A 27 -2.95 -6.84 -2.29
CA ILE A 27 -2.23 -5.62 -1.94
C ILE A 27 -2.30 -5.41 -0.43
N ASP A 28 -1.15 -5.41 0.22
CA ASP A 28 -0.94 -4.85 1.56
C ASP A 28 -0.46 -3.40 1.37
N PHE A 29 -1.32 -2.42 1.65
CA PHE A 29 -0.98 -1.00 1.50
C PHE A 29 -0.60 -0.41 2.85
N ARG A 30 0.60 0.18 2.93
CA ARG A 30 1.08 0.91 4.09
C ARG A 30 1.31 2.37 3.73
N GLU A 31 0.77 3.24 4.55
CA GLU A 31 0.94 4.69 4.38
C GLU A 31 2.15 5.16 5.18
N GLY A 32 3.01 5.95 4.53
CA GLY A 32 4.18 6.56 5.14
C GLY A 32 5.40 6.54 4.24
N PRO A 33 6.51 7.17 4.67
CA PRO A 33 7.77 7.12 3.93
C PRO A 33 8.28 5.68 3.85
N ALA A 34 8.70 5.25 2.66
CA ALA A 34 9.06 3.85 2.43
C ALA A 34 10.27 3.39 3.27
N LEU A 35 11.27 4.25 3.49
CA LEU A 35 12.51 3.85 4.17
C LEU A 35 12.27 3.44 5.65
N PRO A 36 11.59 4.25 6.50
CA PRO A 36 11.20 3.81 7.85
C PRO A 36 10.32 2.56 7.88
N LEU A 37 9.44 2.37 6.89
CA LEU A 37 8.60 1.17 6.79
C LEU A 37 9.43 -0.08 6.44
N LEU A 38 10.49 0.07 5.64
CA LEU A 38 11.43 -1.00 5.35
C LEU A 38 12.29 -1.34 6.56
N ASP A 39 12.71 -0.35 7.34
CA ASP A 39 13.45 -0.55 8.59
C ASP A 39 12.62 -1.42 9.57
N GLN A 40 11.33 -1.10 9.74
CA GLN A 40 10.41 -1.90 10.58
C GLN A 40 10.19 -3.33 10.09
N LEU A 41 10.40 -3.61 8.81
CA LEU A 41 10.22 -4.95 8.23
C LEU A 41 11.45 -5.84 8.41
N ILE A 42 12.63 -5.26 8.67
CA ILE A 42 13.89 -5.97 8.88
C ILE A 42 14.31 -6.01 10.35
N GLU A 43 13.58 -5.32 11.22
CA GLU A 43 13.69 -5.44 12.68
C GLU A 43 13.15 -6.81 13.13
N ASP A 44 14.02 -7.83 13.11
CA ASP A 44 13.86 -9.13 13.79
C ASP A 44 14.39 -9.09 15.23
#